data_AF-A0A8T3E4E1-F1
#
_entry.id   AF-A0A8T3E4E1-F1
#
_cell.length_a   1.000
_cell.length_b   1.000
_cell.length_c   1.000
_cell.angle_alpha   90.00
_cell.angle_beta   90.00
_cell.angle_gamma   90.00
#
_symmetry.space_group_name_H-M   'P 1'
#
loop_
_entity.id
_entity.type
_entity.pdbx_description
1 polymer ?
#
loop_
_entity_poly.entity_id
_entity_poly.type
_entity_poly.pdbx_seq_one_letter_code
_entity_poly.pdbx_strand_id
1 'polypeptide(L)'
;MNRTGALQAKRTYSENCNFKEVFLENYFNAYSSAKWTKQNGKEMFIALSQKGKPLRGRKTRKENISSHFIPMKCREEEKKIE
;
A
#
# COMPACT_ATOMS: atom_id res chain seq x y z
N MET A 1 3.10 -3.32 -6.94
CA MET A 1 3.98 -4.27 -6.21
C MET A 1 4.28 -5.47 -7.10
N ASN A 2 5.54 -5.93 -7.15
CA ASN A 2 5.90 -7.15 -7.91
C ASN A 2 5.85 -8.43 -7.05
N ARG A 3 6.11 -9.60 -7.64
CA ARG A 3 6.10 -10.92 -6.98
C ARG A 3 7.06 -11.04 -5.78
N THR A 4 8.14 -10.26 -5.73
CA THR A 4 9.09 -10.26 -4.60
C THR A 4 8.64 -9.36 -3.46
N GLY A 5 7.52 -8.65 -3.63
CA GLY A 5 6.98 -7.69 -2.69
C GLY A 5 7.60 -6.30 -2.81
N ALA A 6 8.40 -6.01 -3.85
CA ALA A 6 8.95 -4.67 -4.03
C ALA A 6 7.88 -3.72 -4.59
N LEU A 7 7.78 -2.54 -3.98
CA LEU A 7 7.01 -1.42 -4.51
C LEU A 7 7.80 -0.75 -5.63
N GLN A 8 7.12 -0.45 -6.73
CA GLN A 8 7.71 0.11 -7.94
C GLN A 8 6.69 1.03 -8.59
N ALA A 9 7.14 2.20 -9.04
CA ALA A 9 6.38 2.99 -9.99
C ALA A 9 6.38 2.27 -11.34
N LYS A 10 5.26 2.35 -12.05
CA LYS A 10 5.09 1.78 -13.39
C LYS A 10 4.52 2.85 -14.30
N ARG A 11 5.13 3.00 -15.49
CA ARG A 11 4.62 3.89 -16.54
C ARG A 11 3.32 3.37 -17.14
N THR A 12 3.26 2.06 -17.34
CA THR A 12 2.07 1.38 -17.88
C THR A 12 1.37 0.63 -16.75
N TYR A 13 0.05 0.83 -16.66
CA TYR A 13 -0.77 0.12 -15.70
C TYR A 13 -0.78 -1.40 -15.98
N SER A 14 -0.84 -2.20 -14.91
CA SER A 14 -0.88 -3.66 -14.98
C SER A 14 -1.53 -4.20 -13.71
N GLU A 15 -1.81 -5.49 -13.65
CA GLU A 15 -2.34 -6.14 -12.44
C GLU A 15 -1.42 -5.98 -11.20
N ASN A 16 -0.12 -5.73 -11.40
CA ASN A 16 0.81 -5.41 -10.31
C ASN A 16 0.50 -4.06 -9.65
N CYS A 17 -0.29 -3.20 -10.28
CA CYS A 17 -0.73 -1.91 -9.78
C CYS A 17 -2.02 -2.00 -8.98
N ASN A 18 -2.67 -3.17 -8.94
CA ASN A 18 -3.92 -3.36 -8.21
C ASN A 18 -3.68 -3.69 -6.75
N PHE A 19 -4.41 -2.97 -5.90
CA PHE A 19 -4.40 -3.15 -4.47
C PHE A 19 -5.83 -3.26 -3.96
N LYS A 20 -6.03 -4.12 -2.97
CA LYS A 20 -7.27 -4.21 -2.21
C LYS A 20 -7.16 -3.28 -1.03
N GLU A 21 -8.11 -2.38 -0.89
CA GLU A 21 -8.24 -1.54 0.30
C GLU A 21 -8.96 -2.32 1.41
N VAL A 22 -8.41 -2.25 2.61
CA VAL A 22 -8.96 -2.90 3.80
C VAL A 22 -9.14 -1.83 4.87
N PHE A 23 -10.37 -1.59 5.28
CA PHE A 23 -10.69 -0.74 6.43
C PHE A 23 -10.33 -1.48 7.71
N LEU A 24 -9.50 -0.86 8.55
CA LEU A 24 -9.03 -1.44 9.80
C LEU A 24 -9.86 -0.95 10.98
N GLU A 25 -9.86 -1.75 12.05
CA GLU A 25 -10.59 -1.44 13.30
C GLU A 25 -10.12 -0.13 13.97
N ASN A 26 -8.89 0.31 13.68
CA ASN A 26 -8.35 1.57 14.18
C ASN A 26 -8.63 2.78 13.27
N TYR A 27 -9.56 2.66 12.30
CA TYR A 27 -9.94 3.71 11.35
C TYR A 27 -8.85 4.11 10.34
N PHE A 28 -7.78 3.32 10.22
CA PHE A 28 -6.81 3.44 9.14
C PHE A 28 -7.18 2.47 8.00
N ASN A 29 -6.57 2.67 6.84
CA ASN A 29 -6.62 1.73 5.73
C ASN A 29 -5.32 0.95 5.61
N ALA A 30 -5.41 -0.28 5.15
CA ALA A 30 -4.27 -1.04 4.64
C ALA A 30 -4.51 -1.45 3.19
N TYR A 31 -3.45 -1.51 2.40
CA TYR A 31 -3.53 -1.84 0.98
C TYR A 31 -2.75 -3.12 0.69
N SER A 32 -3.44 -4.23 0.39
CA SER A 32 -2.80 -5.48 0.02
C SER A 32 -2.67 -5.63 -1.49
N SER A 33 -1.64 -6.31 -1.99
CA SER A 33 -1.56 -6.62 -3.42
C SER A 33 -2.74 -7.48 -3.84
N ALA A 34 -3.45 -7.08 -4.89
CA ALA A 34 -4.55 -7.88 -5.43
C ALA A 34 -4.07 -9.18 -6.09
N LYS A 35 -2.86 -9.16 -6.66
CA LYS A 35 -2.26 -10.27 -7.41
C LYS A 35 -1.32 -11.16 -6.60
N TRP A 36 -0.52 -10.58 -5.70
CA TRP A 36 0.59 -11.30 -5.07
C TRP A 36 0.37 -11.56 -3.58
N THR A 37 0.59 -12.81 -3.19
CA THR A 37 0.62 -13.27 -1.81
C THR A 37 1.98 -13.89 -1.48
N LYS A 38 2.26 -14.03 -0.18
CA LYS A 38 3.39 -14.80 0.31
C LYS A 38 3.23 -16.27 -0.06
N GLN A 39 4.31 -17.03 0.07
CA GLN A 39 4.29 -18.48 -0.21
C GLN A 39 3.23 -19.24 0.60
N ASN A 40 2.92 -18.76 1.81
CA ASN A 40 1.89 -19.33 2.68
C ASN A 40 0.49 -18.71 2.48
N GLY A 41 0.23 -18.06 1.33
CA GLY A 41 -1.05 -17.46 1.00
C GLY A 41 -1.37 -16.14 1.70
N LYS A 42 -0.59 -15.74 2.72
CA LYS A 42 -0.82 -14.47 3.42
C LYS A 42 -0.59 -13.28 2.51
N GLU A 43 -1.41 -12.25 2.69
CA GLU A 43 -1.34 -11.02 1.91
C GLU A 43 -0.01 -10.28 2.08
N MET A 44 0.36 -9.53 1.04
CA MET A 44 1.46 -8.57 1.06
C MET A 44 0.90 -7.16 1.04
N PHE A 45 1.38 -6.30 1.93
CA PHE A 45 0.84 -4.95 2.11
C PHE A 45 1.82 -3.89 1.63
N ILE A 46 1.29 -2.77 1.13
CA ILE A 46 2.05 -1.53 1.03
C ILE A 46 2.47 -1.16 2.46
N ALA A 47 3.74 -0.79 2.65
CA ALA A 47 4.20 -0.30 3.93
C ALA A 47 5.43 0.62 3.76
N LEU A 48 5.54 1.59 4.65
CA LEU A 48 6.69 2.48 4.75
C LEU A 48 7.39 2.29 6.09
N SER A 49 8.72 2.29 6.08
CA SER A 49 9.51 2.39 7.31
C SER A 49 9.32 3.76 7.97
N GLN A 50 9.71 3.88 9.23
CA GLN A 50 9.72 5.17 9.96
C GLN A 50 10.54 6.26 9.24
N LYS A 51 11.54 5.87 8.44
CA LYS A 51 12.36 6.80 7.63
C LYS A 51 11.74 7.08 6.24
N GLY A 52 10.47 6.72 6.02
CA GLY A 52 9.75 6.93 4.76
C GLY A 52 10.13 5.98 3.62
N LYS A 53 11.09 5.06 3.81
CA LYS A 53 11.49 4.11 2.76
C LYS A 53 10.46 3.00 2.57
N PRO A 54 10.18 2.55 1.33
CA PRO A 54 9.26 1.45 1.08
C PRO A 54 9.80 0.13 1.63
N LEU A 55 8.93 -0.63 2.28
CA LEU A 55 9.23 -1.97 2.77
C LEU A 55 8.82 -3.03 1.73
N ARG A 56 9.48 -4.19 1.76
CA ARG A 56 9.08 -5.33 0.93
C ARG A 56 7.81 -5.97 1.51
N GLY A 57 6.76 -6.08 0.71
CA GLY A 57 5.46 -6.65 1.11
C GLY A 57 5.53 -8.10 1.66
N ARG A 58 6.58 -8.87 1.33
CA ARG A 58 6.81 -10.18 1.97
C ARG A 58 7.03 -10.08 3.48
N LYS A 59 7.57 -8.94 3.96
CA LYS A 59 7.87 -8.67 5.36
C LYS A 59 6.74 -7.96 6.11
N THR A 60 5.64 -7.61 5.45
CA THR A 60 4.55 -6.81 6.02
C THR A 60 3.37 -7.67 6.42
N ARG A 61 2.55 -7.21 7.36
CA ARG A 61 1.27 -7.79 7.77
C ARG A 61 0.26 -6.67 7.97
N LYS A 62 -1.01 -7.03 8.06
CA LYS A 62 -2.12 -6.08 8.29
C LYS A 62 -1.95 -5.35 9.63
N GLU A 63 -1.43 -6.06 10.64
CA GLU A 63 -1.27 -5.55 12.01
C GLU A 63 -0.05 -4.62 12.15
N ASN A 64 0.84 -4.55 11.15
CA ASN A 64 1.98 -3.65 11.22
C ASN A 64 1.51 -2.20 10.99
N ILE A 65 1.77 -1.32 11.95
CA ILE A 65 1.48 0.13 11.85
C ILE A 65 2.14 0.75 10.60
N SER A 66 3.28 0.23 10.15
CA SER A 66 3.92 0.65 8.89
C SER A 66 3.06 0.44 7.64
N SER A 67 2.04 -0.41 7.72
CA SER A 67 1.07 -0.69 6.65
C SER A 67 -0.20 0.16 6.77
N HIS A 68 -0.33 1.01 7.78
CA HIS A 68 -1.54 1.79 8.07
C HIS A 68 -1.43 3.17 7.42
N PHE A 69 -2.40 3.52 6.59
CA PHE A 69 -2.44 4.76 5.84
C PHE A 69 -3.78 5.47 6.07
N ILE A 70 -3.73 6.80 6.10
CA ILE A 70 -4.92 7.66 6.09
C ILE A 70 -4.94 8.37 4.74
N PRO A 71 -5.99 8.19 3.91
CA PRO A 71 -6.21 9.02 2.73
C PRO A 71 -6.40 10.48 3.16
N MET A 72 -5.54 11.35 2.67
CA MET A 72 -5.60 12.80 2.93
C MET A 72 -6.09 13.52 1.67
N LYS A 73 -6.82 14.62 1.84
CA LYS A 73 -7.18 15.50 0.72
C LYS A 73 -5.94 16.15 0.12
N CYS A 74 -5.92 16.33 -1.19
CA CYS A 74 -4.84 17.03 -1.88
C CYS A 74 -5.05 18.55 -1.76
N ARG A 75 -4.13 19.24 -1.06
CA ARG A 75 -4.16 20.71 -0.87
C ARG A 75 -4.10 21.51 -2.19
N GLU A 76 -3.57 20.92 -3.26
CA GLU A 76 -3.49 21.59 -4.57
C GLU A 76 -4.83 21.61 -5.32
N GLU A 77 -5.77 20.73 -4.96
CA GLU A 77 -7.12 20.78 -5.51
C GLU A 77 -7.89 22.00 -4.99
N GLU A 78 -7.62 22.42 -3.75
CA GLU A 78 -8.24 23.60 -3.13
C GLU A 78 -7.80 24.90 -3.82
N LYS A 79 -6.53 25.00 -4.25
CA LYS A 79 -5.99 26.18 -4.96
C LYS A 79 -6.47 26.35 -6.39
N LYS A 80 -7.10 25.32 -6.98
CA LYS A 80 -7.67 25.42 -8.34
C LYS A 80 -9.11 25.93 -8.35
N ILE A 81 -9.71 26.09 -7.16
CA ILE A 81 -11.11 26.50 -6.97
C ILE A 81 -11.20 28.01 -6.64
N GLU A 82 -10.09 28.65 -6.27
CA GLU A 82 -9.92 30.12 -6.22
C GLU A 82 -9.41 30.66 -7.57
#